data_AF-A0A1V5GX26-F1
#
_entry.id   AF-A0A1V5GX26-F1
#
_cell.length_a   1.000
_cell.length_b   1.000
_cell.length_c   1.000
_cell.angle_alpha   90.00
_cell.angle_beta   90.00
_cell.angle_gamma   90.00
#
_symmetry.space_group_name_H-M   'P 1'
#
loop_
_entity.id
_entity.type
_entity.pdbx_description
1 polymer ?
#
loop_
_entity_poly.entity_id
_entity_poly.type
_entity_poly.pdbx_seq_one_letter_code
_entity_poly.pdbx_strand_id
1 'polypeptide(L)'
;MSDILKNTVKQSNIVEKASKQAAENSKTVAAATEELSNSILEISKQVNNEAKITRTAVNEINSTNSVIGSLEKSAEKISEVIGIITDIANQTNLLALNATIEAARAGDAGKGFAVVANEVKSLANQTAKATEEISSQISDLQSKTDQAVSAISRSGDIIKKMNEISATIACAVEQQSAATDEISKNVEQASKGTTEVSNNIQGVTQAASETGSSAHQVLSASKELAEKSQLLKSQVDNFVERIRAV
;
A
#
# COMPACT_ATOMS: atom_id res chain seq x y z
N MET A 1 -33.49 52.14 15.85
CA MET A 1 -34.15 50.83 16.08
C MET A 1 -34.36 50.05 14.79
N SER A 2 -34.99 50.61 13.75
CA SER A 2 -35.22 49.89 12.47
C SER A 2 -33.95 49.37 11.81
N ASP A 3 -32.86 50.15 11.80
CA ASP A 3 -31.60 49.74 11.17
C ASP A 3 -30.88 48.61 11.92
N ILE A 4 -30.93 48.63 13.25
CA ILE A 4 -30.38 47.54 14.09
C ILE A 4 -31.10 46.24 13.76
N LEU A 5 -32.43 46.29 13.66
CA LEU A 5 -33.26 45.13 13.40
C LEU A 5 -33.05 44.56 11.99
N LYS A 6 -33.01 45.43 10.98
CA LYS A 6 -32.65 45.05 9.61
C LYS A 6 -31.28 44.41 9.54
N ASN A 7 -30.30 44.94 10.27
CA ASN A 7 -28.97 44.36 10.36
C ASN A 7 -28.98 43.00 11.05
N THR A 8 -29.69 42.83 12.17
CA THR A 8 -29.79 41.53 12.86
C THR A 8 -30.41 40.48 11.96
N VAL A 9 -31.55 40.76 11.33
CA VAL A 9 -32.21 39.81 10.41
C VAL A 9 -31.31 39.47 9.22
N LYS A 10 -30.63 40.48 8.65
CA LYS A 10 -29.67 40.26 7.57
C LYS A 10 -28.52 39.35 7.99
N GLN A 11 -27.93 39.57 9.17
CA GLN A 11 -26.84 38.74 9.68
C GLN A 11 -27.32 37.33 10.01
N SER A 12 -28.50 37.18 10.60
CA SER A 12 -29.11 35.88 10.85
C SER A 12 -29.28 35.06 9.57
N ASN A 13 -29.76 35.67 8.49
CA ASN A 13 -29.90 35.00 7.19
C ASN A 13 -28.53 34.58 6.60
N ILE A 14 -27.48 35.37 6.79
CA ILE A 14 -26.12 35.02 6.36
C ILE A 14 -25.62 33.80 7.14
N VAL A 15 -25.80 33.79 8.46
CA VAL A 15 -25.41 32.67 9.33
C VAL A 15 -26.20 31.41 9.01
N GLU A 16 -27.51 31.51 8.76
CA GLU A 16 -28.34 30.37 8.36
C GLU A 16 -27.82 29.76 7.04
N LYS A 17 -27.58 30.59 6.03
CA LYS A 17 -27.06 30.13 4.73
C LYS A 17 -25.69 29.47 4.88
N ALA A 18 -24.79 30.08 5.64
CA ALA A 18 -23.46 29.52 5.90
C ALA A 18 -23.54 28.19 6.65
N SER A 19 -24.45 28.06 7.62
CA SER A 19 -24.67 26.83 8.39
C SER A 19 -25.21 25.70 7.50
N LYS A 20 -26.17 25.98 6.63
CA LYS A 20 -26.68 25.00 5.66
C LYS A 20 -25.60 24.53 4.70
N GLN A 21 -24.80 25.45 4.17
CA GLN A 21 -23.68 25.12 3.29
C GLN A 21 -22.61 24.29 4.01
N ALA A 22 -22.31 24.60 5.27
CA ALA A 22 -21.40 23.80 6.09
C ALA A 22 -21.94 22.39 6.33
N ALA A 23 -23.25 22.22 6.59
CA ALA A 23 -23.89 20.92 6.74
C ALA A 23 -23.81 20.08 5.45
N GLU A 24 -24.04 20.70 4.28
CA GLU A 24 -23.87 20.05 2.97
C GLU A 24 -22.42 19.59 2.76
N ASN A 25 -21.44 20.44 3.06
CA ASN A 25 -20.03 20.08 2.97
C ASN A 25 -19.69 18.91 3.91
N SER A 26 -20.19 18.92 5.15
CA SER A 26 -20.02 17.79 6.08
C SER A 26 -20.59 16.48 5.51
N LYS A 27 -21.75 16.53 4.84
CA LYS A 27 -22.32 15.34 4.17
C LYS A 27 -21.43 14.82 3.04
N THR A 28 -20.84 15.71 2.25
CA THR A 28 -19.87 15.33 1.21
C THR A 28 -18.61 14.69 1.80
N VAL A 29 -18.07 15.26 2.88
CA VAL A 29 -16.90 14.68 3.56
C VAL A 29 -17.24 13.32 4.17
N ALA A 30 -18.44 13.15 4.73
CA ALA A 30 -18.89 11.85 5.26
C ALA A 30 -18.91 10.77 4.17
N ALA A 31 -19.46 11.08 2.99
CA ALA A 31 -19.47 10.16 1.85
C ALA A 31 -18.04 9.79 1.39
N ALA A 32 -17.14 10.77 1.30
CA ALA A 32 -15.73 10.51 0.96
C ALA A 32 -15.02 9.66 2.03
N THR A 33 -15.37 9.84 3.31
CA THR A 33 -14.82 9.06 4.43
C THR A 33 -15.31 7.62 4.40
N GLU A 34 -16.56 7.38 4.00
CA GLU A 34 -17.11 6.04 3.77
C GLU A 34 -16.39 5.32 2.61
N GLU A 35 -16.14 6.02 1.50
CA GLU A 35 -15.37 5.49 0.37
C GLU A 35 -13.91 5.16 0.74
N LEU A 36 -13.27 6.03 1.54
CA LEU A 36 -11.94 5.77 2.10
C LEU A 36 -11.94 4.53 3.00
N SER A 37 -12.94 4.37 3.86
CA SER A 37 -13.07 3.20 4.73
C SER A 37 -13.16 1.89 3.92
N ASN A 38 -13.96 1.89 2.86
CA ASN A 38 -14.06 0.76 1.94
C ASN A 38 -12.72 0.46 1.25
N SER A 39 -12.03 1.51 0.78
CA SER A 39 -10.71 1.38 0.15
C SER A 39 -9.66 0.80 1.10
N ILE A 40 -9.65 1.23 2.36
CA ILE A 40 -8.77 0.72 3.42
C ILE A 40 -9.03 -0.76 3.68
N LEU A 41 -10.29 -1.20 3.71
CA LEU A 41 -10.66 -2.61 3.86
C LEU A 41 -10.16 -3.47 2.69
N GLU A 42 -10.24 -2.97 1.46
CA GLU A 42 -9.70 -3.66 0.29
C GLU A 42 -8.19 -3.76 0.33
N ILE A 43 -7.48 -2.67 0.66
CA ILE A 43 -6.03 -2.67 0.81
C ILE A 43 -5.61 -3.66 1.90
N SER A 44 -6.30 -3.68 3.04
CA SER A 44 -6.04 -4.65 4.12
C SER A 44 -6.17 -6.10 3.64
N LYS A 45 -7.19 -6.42 2.84
CA LYS A 45 -7.34 -7.75 2.22
C LYS A 45 -6.19 -8.07 1.26
N GLN A 46 -5.78 -7.10 0.44
CA GLN A 46 -4.68 -7.27 -0.51
C GLN A 46 -3.35 -7.52 0.19
N VAL A 47 -3.04 -6.77 1.24
CA VAL A 47 -1.82 -6.95 2.06
C VAL A 47 -1.77 -8.33 2.71
N ASN A 48 -2.91 -8.79 3.25
CA ASN A 48 -3.02 -10.14 3.80
C ASN A 48 -2.82 -11.24 2.74
N ASN A 49 -3.31 -11.00 1.52
CA ASN A 49 -3.11 -11.93 0.41
C ASN A 49 -1.64 -11.95 -0.06
N GLU A 50 -0.99 -10.79 -0.14
CA GLU A 50 0.43 -10.65 -0.48
C GLU A 50 1.31 -11.42 0.52
N ALA A 51 1.01 -11.32 1.83
CA ALA A 51 1.72 -12.08 2.85
C ALA A 51 1.61 -13.60 2.65
N LYS A 52 0.46 -14.10 2.17
CA LYS A 52 0.30 -15.53 1.83
C LYS A 52 1.13 -15.92 0.61
N ILE A 53 1.09 -15.12 -0.45
CA ILE A 53 1.87 -15.34 -1.67
C ILE A 53 3.36 -15.38 -1.36
N THR A 54 3.83 -14.43 -0.55
CA THR A 54 5.23 -14.32 -0.11
C THR A 54 5.66 -15.57 0.66
N ARG A 55 4.84 -16.11 1.58
CA ARG A 55 5.12 -17.38 2.27
C ARG A 55 5.21 -18.56 1.31
N THR A 56 4.30 -18.65 0.34
CA THR A 56 4.35 -19.70 -0.70
C THR A 56 5.65 -19.59 -1.51
N ALA A 57 6.05 -18.38 -1.89
CA ALA A 57 7.29 -18.15 -2.63
C ALA A 57 8.54 -18.56 -1.85
N VAL A 58 8.58 -18.32 -0.53
CA VAL A 58 9.67 -18.81 0.34
C VAL A 58 9.74 -20.33 0.35
N ASN A 59 8.59 -21.01 0.43
CA ASN A 59 8.54 -22.47 0.38
C ASN A 59 9.05 -23.01 -0.97
N GLU A 60 8.68 -22.36 -2.07
CA GLU A 60 9.12 -22.74 -3.42
C GLU A 60 10.63 -22.55 -3.60
N ILE A 61 11.19 -21.48 -3.06
CA ILE A 61 12.65 -21.25 -3.02
C ILE A 61 13.35 -22.36 -2.23
N ASN A 62 12.83 -22.73 -1.06
CA ASN A 62 13.41 -23.79 -0.24
C ASN A 62 13.37 -25.14 -0.96
N SER A 63 12.27 -25.45 -1.65
CA SER A 63 12.14 -26.65 -2.49
C SER A 63 13.18 -26.64 -3.62
N THR A 64 13.31 -25.50 -4.32
CA THR A 64 14.26 -25.34 -5.42
C THR A 64 15.71 -25.51 -4.94
N ASN A 65 16.07 -24.92 -3.79
CA ASN A 65 17.39 -25.10 -3.18
C ASN A 65 17.69 -26.58 -2.85
N SER A 66 16.69 -27.34 -2.39
CA SER A 66 16.85 -28.78 -2.13
C SER A 66 17.12 -29.59 -3.40
N VAL A 67 16.40 -29.28 -4.49
CA VAL A 67 16.61 -29.91 -5.80
C VAL A 67 18.01 -29.60 -6.33
N ILE A 68 18.43 -28.34 -6.24
CA ILE A 68 19.75 -27.90 -6.70
C ILE A 68 20.88 -28.54 -5.87
N GLY A 69 20.75 -28.60 -4.54
CA GLY A 69 21.72 -29.31 -3.70
C GLY A 69 21.79 -30.81 -3.98
N SER A 70 20.70 -31.41 -4.48
CA SER A 70 20.72 -32.81 -4.95
C SER A 70 21.44 -32.96 -6.31
N LEU A 71 21.33 -31.95 -7.18
CA LEU A 71 22.04 -31.90 -8.45
C LEU A 71 23.54 -31.76 -8.24
N GLU A 72 23.97 -30.88 -7.33
CA GLU A 72 25.37 -30.68 -6.93
C GLU A 72 26.00 -32.00 -6.47
N LYS A 73 25.36 -32.70 -5.52
CA LYS A 73 25.80 -34.04 -5.06
C LYS A 73 25.84 -35.09 -6.17
N SER A 74 24.96 -34.99 -7.16
CA SER A 74 24.96 -35.92 -8.30
C SER A 74 26.12 -35.62 -9.24
N ALA A 75 26.40 -34.34 -9.50
CA ALA A 75 27.56 -33.91 -10.28
C ALA A 75 28.89 -34.34 -9.61
N GLU A 76 29.02 -34.19 -8.29
CA GLU A 76 30.18 -34.67 -7.53
C GLU A 76 30.42 -36.17 -7.71
N LYS A 77 29.37 -37.00 -7.60
CA LYS A 77 29.46 -38.45 -7.83
C LYS A 77 29.86 -38.78 -9.26
N ILE A 78 29.35 -38.03 -10.23
CA ILE A 78 29.75 -38.22 -11.64
C ILE A 78 31.23 -37.86 -11.81
N SER A 79 31.71 -36.77 -11.22
CA SER A 79 33.14 -36.41 -11.23
C SER A 79 34.02 -37.51 -10.62
N GLU A 80 33.61 -38.12 -9.51
CA GLU A 80 34.32 -39.26 -8.90
C GLU A 80 34.41 -40.46 -9.85
N VAL A 81 33.29 -40.83 -10.48
CA VAL A 81 33.23 -41.92 -11.46
C VAL A 81 34.11 -41.63 -12.68
N ILE A 82 34.08 -40.40 -13.20
CA ILE A 82 34.94 -39.99 -14.33
C ILE A 82 36.41 -40.15 -13.96
N GLY A 83 36.82 -39.74 -12.75
CA GLY A 83 38.18 -39.93 -12.26
C GLY A 83 38.62 -41.40 -12.31
N ILE A 84 37.77 -42.32 -11.82
CA ILE A 84 38.03 -43.76 -11.88
C ILE A 84 38.15 -44.26 -13.34
N ILE A 85 37.29 -43.79 -14.25
CA ILE A 85 37.34 -44.18 -15.67
C ILE A 85 38.63 -43.67 -16.32
N THR A 86 39.06 -42.45 -16.02
CA THR A 86 40.32 -41.89 -16.50
C THR A 86 41.51 -42.72 -16.00
N ASP A 87 41.52 -43.11 -14.73
CA ASP A 87 42.55 -43.99 -14.16
C ASP A 87 42.59 -45.37 -14.84
N ILE A 88 41.41 -45.97 -15.10
CA ILE A 88 41.30 -47.22 -15.84
C ILE A 88 41.84 -47.07 -17.26
N ALA A 89 41.46 -46.01 -17.98
CA ALA A 89 41.95 -45.75 -19.33
C ALA A 89 43.48 -45.60 -19.37
N ASN A 90 44.06 -44.87 -18.41
CA ASN A 90 45.51 -44.74 -18.26
C ASN A 90 46.18 -46.09 -17.97
N GLN A 91 45.60 -46.91 -17.09
CA GLN A 91 46.12 -48.25 -16.79
C GLN A 91 46.01 -49.18 -18.01
N THR A 92 44.90 -49.15 -18.74
CA THR A 92 44.71 -49.91 -19.99
C THR A 92 45.73 -49.48 -21.05
N ASN A 93 46.01 -48.18 -21.18
CA ASN A 93 47.03 -47.66 -22.09
C ASN A 93 48.44 -48.18 -21.71
N LEU A 94 48.78 -48.21 -20.42
CA LEU A 94 50.04 -48.77 -19.94
C LEU A 94 50.14 -50.29 -20.18
N LEU A 95 49.06 -51.04 -19.94
CA LEU A 95 49.01 -52.48 -20.23
C LEU A 95 49.17 -52.76 -21.73
N ALA A 96 48.49 -51.97 -22.57
CA ALA A 96 48.61 -52.06 -24.02
C ALA A 96 50.04 -51.77 -24.49
N LEU A 97 50.69 -50.75 -23.91
CA LEU A 97 52.09 -50.45 -24.20
C LEU A 97 53.02 -51.62 -23.85
N ASN A 98 52.85 -52.22 -22.66
CA ASN A 98 53.61 -53.40 -22.26
C ASN A 98 53.37 -54.58 -23.21
N ALA A 99 52.13 -54.78 -23.67
CA ALA A 99 51.80 -55.80 -24.65
C ALA A 99 52.45 -55.53 -26.02
N THR A 100 52.50 -54.27 -26.48
CA THR A 100 53.22 -53.88 -27.70
C THR A 100 54.71 -54.18 -27.58
N ILE A 101 55.33 -53.93 -26.42
CA ILE A 101 56.75 -54.25 -26.15
C ILE A 101 56.98 -55.76 -26.23
N GLU A 102 56.15 -56.57 -25.57
CA GLU A 102 56.32 -58.02 -25.57
C GLU A 102 56.02 -58.65 -26.95
N ALA A 103 55.06 -58.09 -27.69
CA ALA A 103 54.79 -58.48 -29.07
C ALA A 103 55.99 -58.20 -30.00
N ALA A 104 56.66 -57.06 -29.83
CA ALA A 104 57.89 -56.75 -30.56
C ALA A 104 59.03 -57.72 -30.20
N ARG A 105 59.11 -58.12 -28.93
CA ARG A 105 60.10 -59.10 -28.43
C ARG A 105 59.88 -60.51 -28.98
N ALA A 106 58.63 -60.89 -29.25
CA ALA A 106 58.28 -62.17 -29.88
C ALA A 106 58.54 -62.22 -31.41
N GLY A 107 58.96 -61.11 -32.03
CA GLY A 107 59.30 -61.05 -33.45
C GLY A 107 58.11 -61.38 -34.37
N ASP A 108 58.32 -62.24 -35.37
CA ASP A 108 57.28 -62.58 -36.35
C ASP A 108 56.07 -63.29 -35.74
N ALA A 109 56.24 -64.04 -34.65
CA ALA A 109 55.15 -64.71 -33.94
C ALA A 109 54.23 -63.72 -33.19
N GLY A 110 54.71 -62.52 -32.88
CA GLY A 110 53.98 -61.48 -32.13
C GLY A 110 53.15 -60.52 -32.99
N LYS A 111 53.21 -60.59 -34.33
CA LYS A 111 52.56 -59.61 -35.23
C LYS A 111 51.06 -59.45 -35.00
N GLY A 112 50.33 -60.54 -34.78
CA GLY A 112 48.89 -60.49 -34.47
C GLY A 112 48.60 -59.82 -33.12
N PHE A 113 49.42 -60.11 -32.10
CA PHE A 113 49.34 -59.47 -30.78
C PHE A 113 49.67 -57.97 -30.85
N ALA A 114 50.62 -57.56 -31.69
CA ALA A 114 50.99 -56.17 -31.87
C ALA A 114 49.81 -55.32 -32.42
N VAL A 115 49.02 -55.88 -33.34
CA VAL A 115 47.82 -55.19 -33.88
C VAL A 115 46.78 -54.99 -32.79
N VAL A 116 46.49 -56.03 -32.01
CA VAL A 116 45.52 -55.94 -30.90
C VAL A 116 46.00 -54.95 -29.83
N ALA A 117 47.28 -55.00 -29.45
CA ALA A 117 47.84 -54.07 -28.48
C ALA A 117 47.74 -52.61 -28.93
N ASN A 118 47.99 -52.32 -30.21
CA ASN A 118 47.82 -50.98 -30.77
C ASN A 118 46.35 -50.53 -30.80
N GLU A 119 45.41 -51.43 -31.10
CA GLU A 119 43.98 -51.12 -31.08
C GLU A 119 43.50 -50.80 -29.66
N VAL A 120 43.90 -51.61 -28.66
CA VAL A 120 43.60 -51.36 -27.25
C VAL A 120 44.19 -50.03 -26.79
N LYS A 121 45.43 -49.70 -27.22
CA LYS A 121 46.06 -48.42 -26.94
C LYS A 121 45.28 -47.24 -27.53
N SER A 122 44.81 -47.38 -28.76
CA SER A 122 43.96 -46.37 -29.43
C SER A 122 42.65 -46.15 -28.68
N LEU A 123 41.96 -47.23 -28.32
CA LEU A 123 40.73 -47.19 -27.54
C LEU A 123 40.93 -46.51 -26.18
N ALA A 124 42.00 -46.85 -25.47
CA ALA A 124 42.32 -46.25 -24.18
C ALA A 124 42.55 -44.73 -24.29
N ASN A 125 43.25 -44.26 -25.32
CA ASN A 125 43.43 -42.83 -25.57
C ASN A 125 42.12 -42.13 -25.93
N GLN A 126 41.26 -42.77 -26.74
CA GLN A 126 39.92 -42.24 -27.04
C GLN A 126 39.06 -42.15 -25.79
N THR A 127 39.10 -43.15 -24.91
CA THR A 127 38.40 -43.13 -23.63
C THR A 127 38.91 -42.01 -22.74
N ALA A 128 40.24 -41.84 -22.60
CA ALA A 128 40.82 -40.75 -21.80
C ALA A 128 40.37 -39.37 -22.30
N LYS A 129 40.41 -39.15 -23.62
CA LYS A 129 39.93 -37.90 -24.23
C LYS A 129 38.44 -37.68 -23.98
N ALA A 130 37.60 -38.70 -24.16
CA ALA A 130 36.17 -38.60 -23.88
C ALA A 130 35.90 -38.28 -22.39
N THR A 131 36.64 -38.88 -21.46
CA THR A 131 36.52 -38.56 -20.03
C THR A 131 36.92 -37.12 -19.71
N GLU A 132 37.94 -36.58 -20.38
CA GLU A 132 38.36 -35.18 -20.22
C GLU A 132 37.28 -34.21 -20.70
N GLU A 133 36.67 -34.48 -21.86
CA GLU A 133 35.55 -33.69 -22.40
C GLU A 133 34.34 -33.72 -21.44
N ILE A 134 33.97 -34.89 -20.92
CA ILE A 134 32.86 -35.02 -19.94
C ILE A 134 33.22 -34.30 -18.63
N SER A 135 34.47 -34.41 -18.14
CA SER A 135 34.92 -33.70 -16.94
C SER A 135 34.75 -32.18 -17.09
N SER A 136 35.12 -31.63 -18.24
CA SER A 136 34.90 -30.21 -18.55
C SER A 136 33.42 -29.84 -18.55
N GLN A 137 32.54 -30.70 -19.08
CA GLN A 137 31.09 -30.44 -19.06
C GLN A 137 30.51 -30.48 -17.65
N ILE A 138 30.97 -31.41 -16.80
CA ILE A 138 30.54 -31.49 -15.40
C ILE A 138 31.00 -30.26 -14.61
N SER A 139 32.21 -29.77 -14.87
CA SER A 139 32.70 -28.53 -14.24
C SER A 139 31.88 -27.29 -14.64
N ASP A 140 31.51 -27.17 -15.91
CA ASP A 140 30.60 -26.10 -16.35
C ASP A 140 29.22 -26.25 -15.69
N LEU A 141 28.66 -27.47 -15.63
CA LEU A 141 27.39 -27.76 -14.96
C LEU A 141 27.41 -27.34 -13.48
N GLN A 142 28.47 -27.68 -12.74
CA GLN A 142 28.66 -27.25 -11.35
C GLN A 142 28.69 -25.71 -11.25
N SER A 143 29.47 -25.03 -12.10
CA SER A 143 29.52 -23.56 -12.12
C SER A 143 28.16 -22.91 -12.40
N LYS A 144 27.35 -23.48 -13.32
CA LYS A 144 25.98 -23.00 -13.57
C LYS A 144 25.06 -23.25 -12.40
N THR A 145 25.24 -24.37 -11.69
CA THR A 145 24.49 -24.72 -10.50
C THR A 145 24.77 -23.72 -9.37
N ASP A 146 26.03 -23.36 -9.14
CA ASP A 146 26.42 -22.33 -8.15
C ASP A 146 25.84 -20.95 -8.47
N GLN A 147 25.82 -20.59 -9.76
CA GLN A 147 25.18 -19.35 -10.22
C GLN A 147 23.67 -19.37 -9.95
N ALA A 148 23.01 -20.52 -10.14
CA ALA A 148 21.59 -20.69 -9.84
C ALA A 148 21.30 -20.58 -8.33
N VAL A 149 22.10 -21.23 -7.47
CA VAL A 149 22.00 -21.09 -6.00
C VAL A 149 22.11 -19.62 -5.60
N SER A 150 23.12 -18.92 -6.13
CA SER A 150 23.34 -17.50 -5.84
C SER A 150 22.16 -16.63 -6.29
N ALA A 151 21.56 -16.92 -7.45
CA ALA A 151 20.39 -16.20 -7.94
C ALA A 151 19.16 -16.46 -7.06
N ILE A 152 18.93 -17.70 -6.65
CA ILE A 152 17.81 -18.07 -5.78
C ILE A 152 17.95 -17.45 -4.39
N SER A 153 19.17 -17.41 -3.83
CA SER A 153 19.42 -16.73 -2.55
C SER A 153 19.06 -15.24 -2.63
N ARG A 154 19.46 -14.55 -3.70
CA ARG A 154 19.08 -13.14 -3.91
C ARG A 154 17.57 -12.96 -4.04
N SER A 155 16.89 -13.88 -4.72
CA SER A 155 15.42 -13.88 -4.80
C SER A 155 14.79 -14.05 -3.42
N GLY A 156 15.36 -14.91 -2.57
CA GLY A 156 14.93 -15.09 -1.18
C GLY A 156 15.05 -13.80 -0.36
N ASP A 157 16.15 -13.07 -0.50
CA ASP A 157 16.34 -11.78 0.15
C ASP A 157 15.33 -10.73 -0.30
N ILE A 158 15.00 -10.69 -1.60
CA ILE A 158 13.98 -9.80 -2.15
C ILE A 158 12.60 -10.13 -1.55
N ILE A 159 12.23 -11.40 -1.49
CA ILE A 159 10.95 -11.85 -0.91
C ILE A 159 10.88 -11.55 0.58
N LYS A 160 11.99 -11.68 1.32
CA LYS A 160 12.04 -11.27 2.72
C LYS A 160 11.79 -9.77 2.89
N LYS A 161 12.41 -8.94 2.05
CA LYS A 161 12.16 -7.49 2.04
C LYS A 161 10.70 -7.17 1.68
N MET A 162 10.10 -7.90 0.75
CA MET A 162 8.67 -7.75 0.44
C MET A 162 7.81 -8.01 1.69
N ASN A 163 8.09 -9.08 2.45
CA ASN A 163 7.37 -9.36 3.69
C ASN A 163 7.48 -8.24 4.73
N GLU A 164 8.66 -7.63 4.88
CA GLU A 164 8.90 -6.49 5.78
C GLU A 164 8.13 -5.24 5.33
N ILE A 165 8.09 -4.98 4.03
CA ILE A 165 7.30 -3.89 3.44
C ILE A 165 5.81 -4.12 3.66
N SER A 166 5.28 -5.32 3.37
CA SER A 166 3.88 -5.65 3.60
C SER A 166 3.47 -5.47 5.07
N ALA A 167 4.34 -5.82 6.02
CA ALA A 167 4.09 -5.60 7.45
C ALA A 167 4.02 -4.09 7.79
N THR A 168 4.88 -3.29 7.17
CA THR A 168 4.86 -1.82 7.33
C THR A 168 3.58 -1.22 6.75
N ILE A 169 3.16 -1.70 5.56
CA ILE A 169 1.90 -1.28 4.94
C ILE A 169 0.71 -1.67 5.82
N ALA A 170 0.68 -2.88 6.38
CA ALA A 170 -0.38 -3.31 7.28
C ALA A 170 -0.54 -2.35 8.48
N CYS A 171 0.57 -1.97 9.11
CA CYS A 171 0.55 -1.00 10.20
C CYS A 171 0.03 0.38 9.76
N ALA A 172 0.47 0.86 8.58
CA ALA A 172 -0.01 2.13 8.03
C ALA A 172 -1.53 2.09 7.71
N VAL A 173 -2.03 0.96 7.22
CA VAL A 173 -3.46 0.74 6.93
C VAL A 173 -4.29 0.75 8.22
N GLU A 174 -3.81 0.13 9.30
CA GLU A 174 -4.47 0.20 10.61
C GLU A 174 -4.54 1.64 11.14
N GLN A 175 -3.44 2.39 11.03
CA GLN A 175 -3.41 3.81 11.41
C GLN A 175 -4.36 4.66 10.56
N GLN A 176 -4.40 4.44 9.25
CA GLN A 176 -5.35 5.12 8.36
C GLN A 176 -6.79 4.78 8.70
N SER A 177 -7.09 3.53 9.07
CA SER A 177 -8.43 3.11 9.50
C SER A 177 -8.87 3.88 10.74
N ALA A 178 -8.02 3.98 11.75
CA ALA A 178 -8.30 4.74 12.97
C ALA A 178 -8.51 6.24 12.68
N ALA A 179 -7.64 6.85 11.87
CA ALA A 179 -7.79 8.26 11.50
C ALA A 179 -9.07 8.53 10.70
N THR A 180 -9.46 7.62 9.80
CA THR A 180 -10.70 7.71 9.01
C THR A 180 -11.93 7.61 9.90
N ASP A 181 -11.92 6.74 10.92
CA ASP A 181 -12.98 6.63 11.91
C ASP A 181 -13.11 7.91 12.77
N GLU A 182 -11.99 8.51 13.17
CA GLU A 182 -11.99 9.80 13.86
C GLU A 182 -12.53 10.94 12.98
N ILE A 183 -12.16 10.98 11.70
CA ILE A 183 -12.71 11.96 10.75
C ILE A 183 -14.22 11.80 10.65
N SER A 184 -14.72 10.57 10.52
CA SER A 184 -16.15 10.28 10.45
C SER A 184 -16.91 10.83 11.66
N LYS A 185 -16.40 10.56 12.88
CA LYS A 185 -16.96 11.09 14.13
C LYS A 185 -16.95 12.61 14.19
N ASN A 186 -15.84 13.24 13.81
CA ASN A 186 -15.71 14.70 13.80
C ASN A 186 -16.67 15.36 12.80
N VAL A 187 -16.86 14.75 11.63
CA VAL A 187 -17.79 15.21 10.60
C VAL A 187 -19.23 15.11 11.08
N GLU A 188 -19.59 14.02 11.76
CA GLU A 188 -20.92 13.85 12.36
C GLU A 188 -21.18 14.92 13.42
N GLN A 189 -20.21 15.17 14.31
CA GLN A 189 -20.30 16.21 15.33
C GLN A 189 -20.41 17.61 14.71
N ALA A 190 -19.61 17.92 13.68
CA ALA A 190 -19.69 19.18 12.95
C ALA A 190 -21.06 19.38 12.30
N SER A 191 -21.59 18.34 11.65
CA SER A 191 -22.93 18.36 11.04
C SER A 191 -24.03 18.65 12.08
N LYS A 192 -23.99 17.98 13.24
CA LYS A 192 -24.90 18.26 14.37
C LYS A 192 -24.77 19.72 14.85
N GLY A 193 -23.55 20.20 15.05
CA GLY A 193 -23.28 21.58 15.46
C GLY A 193 -23.80 22.62 14.46
N THR A 194 -23.64 22.40 13.16
CA THR A 194 -24.19 23.30 12.13
C THR A 194 -25.72 23.32 12.12
N THR A 195 -26.36 22.17 12.40
CA THR A 195 -27.82 22.08 12.54
C THR A 195 -28.31 22.86 13.77
N GLU A 196 -27.62 22.74 14.90
CA GLU A 196 -27.94 23.49 16.11
C GLU A 196 -27.79 25.00 15.90
N VAL A 197 -26.71 25.46 15.24
CA VAL A 197 -26.53 26.87 14.88
C VAL A 197 -27.66 27.36 13.97
N SER A 198 -28.07 26.55 12.98
CA SER A 198 -29.20 26.89 12.11
C SER A 198 -30.53 27.00 12.87
N ASN A 199 -30.77 26.17 13.89
CA ASN A 199 -31.97 26.27 14.71
C ASN A 199 -31.94 27.49 15.63
N ASN A 200 -30.79 27.74 16.27
CA ASN A 200 -30.59 28.89 17.15
C ASN A 200 -30.75 30.21 16.40
N ILE A 201 -30.26 30.30 15.16
CA ILE A 201 -30.35 31.52 14.36
C ILE A 201 -31.78 31.80 13.89
N GLN A 202 -32.60 30.77 13.65
CA GLN A 202 -34.04 30.95 13.43
C GLN A 202 -34.72 31.57 14.66
N GLY A 203 -34.35 31.13 15.86
CA GLY A 203 -34.81 31.74 17.11
C GLY A 203 -34.40 33.21 17.23
N VAL A 204 -33.17 33.57 16.89
CA VAL A 204 -32.70 34.97 16.87
C VAL A 204 -33.48 35.82 15.88
N THR A 205 -33.76 35.30 14.68
CA THR A 205 -34.59 35.99 13.67
C THR A 205 -36.00 36.26 14.18
N GLN A 206 -36.61 35.26 14.83
CA GLN A 206 -37.95 35.39 15.41
C GLN A 206 -37.98 36.44 16.54
N ALA A 207 -37.04 36.38 17.49
CA ALA A 207 -36.94 37.35 18.58
C ALA A 207 -36.68 38.78 18.07
N ALA A 208 -35.86 38.94 17.03
CA ALA A 208 -35.66 40.22 16.38
C ALA A 208 -36.97 40.76 15.76
N SER A 209 -37.72 39.89 15.05
CA SER A 209 -39.02 40.24 14.46
C SER A 209 -40.03 40.72 15.52
N GLU A 210 -40.15 39.99 16.62
CA GLU A 210 -41.01 40.35 17.76
C GLU A 210 -40.61 41.69 18.39
N THR A 211 -39.31 41.89 18.62
CA THR A 211 -38.78 43.17 19.10
C THR A 211 -39.14 44.32 18.15
N GLY A 212 -39.18 44.06 16.84
CA GLY A 212 -39.54 45.05 15.83
C GLY A 212 -41.00 45.45 15.89
N SER A 213 -41.87 44.46 16.08
CA SER A 213 -43.30 44.68 16.31
C SER A 213 -43.54 45.51 17.57
N SER A 214 -42.92 45.13 18.70
CA SER A 214 -43.04 45.88 19.96
C SER A 214 -42.50 47.31 19.85
N ALA A 215 -41.37 47.52 19.18
CA ALA A 215 -40.84 48.86 18.94
C ALA A 215 -41.79 49.72 18.09
N HIS A 216 -42.50 49.11 17.13
CA HIS A 216 -43.52 49.80 16.34
C HIS A 216 -44.73 50.19 17.19
N GLN A 217 -45.19 49.31 18.08
CA GLN A 217 -46.26 49.61 19.03
C GLN A 217 -45.88 50.77 19.96
N VAL A 218 -44.65 50.76 20.51
CA VAL A 218 -44.13 51.85 21.36
C VAL A 218 -44.06 53.17 20.60
N LEU A 219 -43.61 53.15 19.33
CA LEU A 219 -43.57 54.34 18.48
C LEU A 219 -44.97 54.90 18.24
N SER A 220 -45.96 54.04 17.96
CA SER A 220 -47.36 54.44 17.78
C SER A 220 -47.94 55.07 19.05
N ALA A 221 -47.74 54.42 20.21
CA ALA A 221 -48.19 54.95 21.49
C ALA A 221 -47.52 56.29 21.84
N SER A 222 -46.24 56.45 21.51
CA SER A 222 -45.50 57.71 21.73
C SER A 222 -46.02 58.83 20.83
N LYS A 223 -46.37 58.54 19.57
CA LYS A 223 -47.01 59.50 18.67
C LYS A 223 -48.37 59.93 19.17
N GLU A 224 -49.20 58.98 19.61
CA GLU A 224 -50.51 59.28 20.18
C GLU A 224 -50.38 60.14 21.44
N LEU A 225 -49.45 59.82 22.33
CA LEU A 225 -49.17 60.62 23.53
C LEU A 225 -48.73 62.05 23.19
N ALA A 226 -47.89 62.22 22.17
CA ALA A 226 -47.46 63.54 21.70
C ALA A 226 -48.64 64.36 21.15
N GLU A 227 -49.53 63.74 20.37
CA GLU A 227 -50.75 64.37 19.87
C GLU A 227 -51.69 64.78 21.00
N LYS A 228 -51.93 63.89 21.98
CA LYS A 228 -52.76 64.19 23.17
C LYS A 228 -52.16 65.32 24.01
N SER A 229 -50.84 65.35 24.16
CA SER A 229 -50.13 66.42 24.89
C SER A 229 -50.25 67.76 24.19
N GLN A 230 -50.14 67.78 22.86
CA GLN A 230 -50.32 69.00 22.05
C GLN A 230 -51.77 69.52 22.13
N LEU A 231 -52.75 68.61 22.08
CA LEU A 231 -54.16 68.94 22.25
C LEU A 231 -54.41 69.56 23.64
N LEU A 232 -53.89 68.95 24.69
CA LEU A 232 -54.04 69.43 26.07
C LEU A 232 -53.42 70.82 26.23
N LYS A 233 -52.22 71.04 25.69
CA LYS A 233 -51.58 72.36 25.67
C LYS A 233 -52.46 73.41 24.98
N SER A 234 -52.99 73.09 23.81
CA SER A 234 -53.87 73.99 23.05
C SER A 234 -55.17 74.32 23.82
N GLN A 235 -55.73 73.35 24.56
CA GLN A 235 -56.89 73.57 25.43
C GLN A 235 -56.55 74.48 26.62
N VAL A 236 -55.38 74.30 27.24
CA VAL A 236 -54.90 75.14 28.34
C VAL A 236 -54.64 76.57 27.85
N ASP A 237 -53.98 76.75 26.70
CA ASP A 237 -53.71 78.07 26.13
C ASP A 237 -55.01 78.83 25.84
N ASN A 238 -56.00 78.17 25.21
CA ASN A 238 -57.34 78.74 25.00
C ASN A 238 -58.05 79.10 26.31
N PHE A 239 -57.91 78.28 27.34
CA PHE A 239 -58.50 78.55 28.65
C PHE A 239 -57.88 79.80 29.30
N VAL A 240 -56.55 79.94 29.23
CA VAL A 240 -55.83 81.12 29.76
C VAL A 240 -56.18 82.39 28.98
N GLU A 241 -56.31 82.33 27.65
CA GLU A 241 -56.76 83.46 26.83
C GLU A 241 -58.18 83.90 27.19
N ARG A 242 -59.11 82.95 27.37
CA ARG A 242 -60.48 83.24 27.81
C ARG A 242 -60.53 83.91 29.18
N ILE A 243 -59.68 83.52 30.12
CA ILE A 243 -59.59 84.18 31.43
C ILE A 243 -59.04 85.60 31.31
N ARG A 244 -58.06 85.85 30.43
CA ARG A 244 -57.48 87.19 30.23
C ARG A 244 -58.40 88.17 29.50
N ALA A 245 -59.43 87.68 28.82
CA ALA A 245 -60.41 88.49 28.11
C ALA A 245 -61.60 88.96 28.98
N VAL A 246 -61.62 88.56 30.26
CA VAL A 246 -62.60 88.94 31.29
C VAL A 246 -61.95 89.91 32.26
#